data_AF-A0A6G1DV27-F1
#
_entry.id   AF-A0A6G1DV27-F1
#
_cell.length_a   1.000
_cell.length_b   1.000
_cell.length_c   1.000
_cell.angle_alpha   90.00
_cell.angle_beta   90.00
_cell.angle_gamma   90.00
#
_symmetry.space_group_name_H-M   'P 1'
#
loop_
_entity.id
_entity.type
_entity.pdbx_description
1 polymer ?
#
loop_
_entity_poly.entity_id
_entity_poly.type
_entity_poly.pdbx_seq_one_letter_code
_entity_poly.pdbx_strand_id
1 'polypeptide(L)' 'MDLTAEQLVLQRSEQLRELYNSLLSADGHHRGRRRPIAALSPDDLGDTEWYYVLCINYAFRPGQWYISLTKIN' A
#
# COMPACT_ATOMS: atom_id res chain seq x y z
N MET A 1 -24.28 12.78 2.92
CA MET A 1 -24.36 11.38 3.38
C MET A 1 -23.08 11.09 4.09
N ASP A 2 -23.13 10.79 5.37
CA ASP A 2 -21.94 10.32 6.10
C ASP A 2 -21.56 8.94 5.56
N LEU A 3 -20.27 8.75 5.28
CA LEU A 3 -19.75 7.46 4.82
C LEU A 3 -19.71 6.50 6.01
N THR A 4 -20.00 5.23 5.75
CA THR A 4 -19.82 4.18 6.77
C THR A 4 -18.34 3.96 7.06
N ALA A 5 -18.01 3.40 8.23
CA ALA A 5 -16.63 3.09 8.58
C ALA A 5 -15.94 2.19 7.54
N GLU A 6 -16.68 1.23 6.98
CA GLU A 6 -16.21 0.33 5.93
C GLU A 6 -15.86 1.08 4.63
N GLN A 7 -16.72 2.03 4.23
CA GLN A 7 -16.48 2.87 3.06
C GLN A 7 -15.27 3.78 3.24
N LEU A 8 -15.06 4.32 4.45
CA LEU A 8 -13.89 5.12 4.78
C LEU A 8 -12.60 4.29 4.72
N VAL A 9 -12.61 3.07 5.26
CA VAL A 9 -11.47 2.15 5.19
C VAL A 9 -11.17 1.76 3.75
N LEU A 10 -12.19 1.48 2.94
CA LEU A 10 -12.02 1.16 1.53
C LEU A 10 -11.40 2.34 0.76
N GLN A 11 -11.94 3.55 0.94
CA GLN A 11 -11.40 4.75 0.31
C GLN A 11 -9.95 4.98 0.72
N ARG A 12 -9.60 4.77 1.99
CA ARG A 12 -8.22 4.90 2.47
C ARG A 12 -7.30 3.86 1.81
N SER A 13 -7.75 2.61 1.70
CA SER A 13 -6.99 1.53 1.04
C SER A 13 -6.73 1.85 -0.44
N GLU A 14 -7.72 2.40 -1.15
CA GLU A 14 -7.56 2.82 -2.54
C GLU A 14 -6.53 3.95 -2.69
N GLN A 15 -6.58 4.97 -1.83
CA GLN A 15 -5.60 6.06 -1.81
C GLN A 15 -4.16 5.56 -1.58
N LEU A 16 -3.99 4.60 -0.67
CA LEU A 16 -2.69 3.97 -0.40
C LEU A 16 -2.18 3.17 -1.60
N ARG A 17 -3.08 2.46 -2.31
CA ARG A 17 -2.74 1.68 -3.50
C ARG A 17 -2.38 2.57 -4.69
N GLU A 18 -3.07 3.69 -4.87
CA GLU A 18 -2.74 4.69 -5.89
C GLU A 18 -1.37 5.32 -5.65
N LEU A 19 -1.07 5.68 -4.40
CA LEU A 19 0.26 6.16 -4.00
C LEU A 19 1.33 5.11 -4.30
N TYR A 20 1.11 3.86 -3.91
CA TYR A 20 2.02 2.75 -4.20
C TYR A 20 2.30 2.61 -5.70
N ASN A 21 1.25 2.59 -6.54
CA ASN A 21 1.40 2.51 -7.99
C ASN A 21 2.14 3.72 -8.57
N SER A 22 1.90 4.92 -8.02
CA SER A 22 2.64 6.13 -8.40
C SER A 22 4.12 6.05 -8.05
N LEU A 23 4.48 5.40 -6.94
CA LEU A 23 5.88 5.18 -6.54
C LEU A 23 6.56 4.13 -7.42
N LEU A 24 5.82 3.11 -7.86
CA LEU A 24 6.34 2.06 -8.75
C LEU A 24 6.57 2.51 -10.20
N SER A 25 5.76 3.43 -10.72
CA SER A 25 5.62 3.63 -12.19
C SER A 25 6.78 4.34 -12.90
N ALA A 26 7.76 4.89 -12.19
CA ALA A 26 9.07 5.35 -12.68
C ALA A 26 9.68 6.24 -11.60
N ASP A 27 10.87 5.91 -11.10
CA ASP A 27 11.80 6.73 -10.31
C ASP A 27 11.21 7.95 -9.59
N GLY A 28 11.27 7.96 -8.24
CA GLY A 28 10.82 9.04 -7.34
C GLY A 28 11.35 10.47 -7.59
N HIS A 29 12.00 10.70 -8.73
CA HIS A 29 12.45 11.98 -9.28
C HIS A 29 11.37 12.74 -10.06
N HIS A 30 10.21 12.15 -10.36
CA HIS A 30 9.09 12.87 -10.96
C HIS A 30 8.17 13.58 -9.94
N ARG A 31 8.73 14.18 -8.87
CA ARG A 31 8.01 15.11 -7.96
C ARG A 31 7.32 16.28 -8.70
N GLY A 32 7.63 16.49 -9.98
CA GLY A 32 7.08 17.54 -10.83
C GLY A 32 5.94 17.14 -11.79
N ARG A 33 5.59 15.86 -11.97
CA ARG A 33 4.46 15.49 -12.85
C ARG A 33 3.15 15.66 -12.09
N ARG A 34 2.70 16.92 -11.99
CA ARG A 34 1.41 17.43 -11.48
C ARG A 34 0.56 16.36 -10.78
N ARG A 35 1.00 15.98 -9.57
CA ARG A 35 0.25 15.09 -8.70
C ARG A 35 -1.14 15.69 -8.50
N PRO A 36 -2.23 14.90 -8.57
CA PRO A 36 -3.55 15.42 -8.26
C PRO A 36 -3.50 16.13 -6.91
N ILE A 37 -4.07 17.33 -6.79
CA ILE A 37 -4.01 18.15 -5.57
C ILE A 37 -4.58 17.39 -4.35
N ALA A 38 -5.37 16.33 -4.59
CA ALA A 38 -5.95 15.43 -3.60
C ALA A 38 -5.24 14.07 -3.42
N ALA A 39 -4.16 13.77 -4.15
CA ALA A 39 -3.45 12.50 -3.99
C ALA A 39 -2.54 12.54 -2.76
N LEU A 40 -2.43 11.43 -2.02
CA LEU A 40 -1.68 11.30 -0.76
C LEU A 40 -0.16 11.39 -0.97
N SER A 41 0.58 12.01 -0.03
CA SER A 41 2.04 12.09 -0.07
C SER A 41 2.65 10.96 0.74
N PRO A 42 3.86 10.51 0.39
CA PRO A 42 4.60 9.66 1.29
C PRO A 42 4.79 10.33 2.68
N ASP A 43 5.02 11.64 2.69
CA ASP A 43 5.16 12.43 3.93
C ASP A 43 3.86 12.56 4.76
N ASP A 44 2.70 12.20 4.19
CA ASP A 44 1.38 12.29 4.86
C ASP A 44 0.99 10.98 5.57
N LEU A 45 1.81 9.94 5.50
CA LEU A 45 1.55 8.61 6.06
C LEU A 45 2.10 8.47 7.47
N GLY A 46 1.32 7.84 8.36
CA GLY A 46 1.84 7.33 9.63
C GLY A 46 2.62 6.02 9.47
N ASP A 47 3.38 5.62 10.50
CA ASP A 47 4.24 4.42 10.48
C ASP A 47 3.47 3.14 10.08
N THR A 48 2.26 2.96 10.59
CA THR A 48 1.40 1.80 10.27
C THR A 48 0.97 1.78 8.81
N GLU A 49 0.69 2.94 8.24
CA GLU A 49 0.23 3.05 6.84
C GLU A 49 1.41 2.85 5.88
N TRP A 50 2.58 3.36 6.25
CA TRP A 50 3.84 3.04 5.58
C TRP A 50 4.11 1.54 5.55
N TYR A 51 3.94 0.87 6.70
CA TYR A 51 4.07 -0.58 6.79
C TYR A 51 3.05 -1.30 5.89
N TYR A 52 1.79 -0.84 5.87
CA TYR A 52 0.75 -1.39 5.00
C TYR A 52 1.12 -1.27 3.51
N VAL A 53 1.61 -0.10 3.07
CA VAL A 53 2.04 0.13 1.68
C VAL A 53 3.18 -0.82 1.29
N LEU A 54 4.15 -1.07 2.18
CA LEU A 54 5.21 -2.05 1.94
C LEU A 54 4.65 -3.46 1.77
N CYS A 55 3.67 -3.86 2.60
CA CYS A 55 3.03 -5.17 2.53
C CYS A 55 2.27 -5.43 1.21
N ILE A 56 1.79 -4.39 0.52
CA ILE A 56 1.07 -4.55 -0.78
C ILE A 56 1.97 -5.23 -1.83
N ASN A 57 3.29 -5.08 -1.75
CA ASN A 57 4.23 -5.73 -2.65
C ASN A 57 4.47 -7.22 -2.33
N TYR A 58 4.14 -7.66 -1.12
CA TYR A 58 4.37 -9.03 -0.67
C TYR A 58 3.12 -9.89 -0.89
N ALA A 59 3.12 -10.64 -2.00
CA ALA A 59 2.17 -11.72 -2.20
C ALA A 59 2.78 -13.03 -1.68
N PHE A 60 2.18 -13.64 -0.66
CA PHE A 60 2.51 -15.00 -0.27
C PHE A 60 1.79 -15.99 -1.19
N ARG A 61 2.52 -16.89 -1.87
CA ARG A 61 1.88 -17.91 -2.71
C ARG A 61 1.17 -18.94 -1.83
N PRO A 62 -0.10 -19.30 -2.12
CA PRO A 62 -0.79 -20.41 -1.48
C PRO A 62 0.10 -21.65 -1.36
N GLY A 63 0.40 -22.09 -0.12
CA GLY A 63 1.17 -23.30 0.17
C GLY A 63 2.66 -23.10 0.49
N GLN A 64 3.19 -21.88 0.40
CA GLN A 64 4.62 -21.62 0.62
C GLN A 64 5.03 -21.64 2.12
N TRP A 65 4.05 -21.52 3.02
CA TRP A 65 4.24 -21.60 4.48
C TRP A 65 4.42 -23.01 5.02
N TYR A 66 3.96 -24.05 4.30
CA TYR A 66 3.96 -25.43 4.83
C TYR A 66 5.32 -26.14 4.74
N ILE A 67 6.23 -25.64 3.89
CA ILE A 67 7.53 -26.30 3.62
C ILE A 67 8.61 -25.89 4.65
N SER A 68 8.37 -24.85 5.46
CA SER A 68 9.34 -24.41 6.48
C SER A 68 9.16 -25.15 7.82
N LEU A 69 7.93 -25.55 8.17
CA LEU A 69 7.64 -26.24 9.44
C LEU A 69 8.00 -27.74 9.43
N THR A 70 8.17 -28.35 8.25
CA THR A 70 8.57 -29.76 8.13
C THR A 70 10.08 -29.99 8.07
N LYS A 71 10.89 -28.91 8.08
CA LYS A 71 12.36 -28.99 8.13
C LYS A 71 12.95 -28.69 9.51
N ILE A 72 12.11 -28.41 10.50
CA ILE A 72 12.49 -28.16 11.91
C ILE A 72 12.03 -29.34 12.79
N ASN A 73 11.97 -30.55 12.24
CA ASN A 73 11.80 -31.79 12.99
C ASN A 73 12.85 -32.79 12.53
#